data_AF-T1HM72-F1
#
_entry.id   AF-T1HM72-F1
#
_cell.length_a   1.000
_cell.length_b   1.000
_cell.length_c   1.000
_cell.angle_alpha   90.00
_cell.angle_beta   90.00
_cell.angle_gamma   90.00
#
_symmetry.space_group_name_H-M   'P 1'
#
loop_
_entity.id
_entity.type
_entity.pdbx_description
1 polymer ?
#
loop_
_entity_poly.entity_id
_entity_poly.type
_entity_poly.pdbx_seq_one_letter_code
_entity_poly.pdbx_strand_id
1 'polypeptide(L)'
;MILLEMYKLAGKFYFEDGTISQICPDENESIWALNIKKGILSSFQNTMERFDVDQHTYERDINGDCLVRYSFKEVNGTTLALVKSTELSSCTNRHQLYSIIPLTPYVFQKKYYKWTPMNSTVSCTQLIDHKIYKSVSCEEQHMLRLLRNQSNSPKTISKSKLTLVVEKVEFQPMYPDVFNKLIHTARDLTEQAMTKLYKESGDICFTGRKHMKDALPFIRNRASTKVMTDVILSQEISEQRRQDWLLIMAFFPR
;
A
#
# COMPACT_ATOMS: atom_id res chain seq x y z
N MET A 1 -17.97 5.52 -15.57
CA MET A 1 -18.42 5.46 -14.15
C MET A 1 -17.44 4.68 -13.28
N ILE A 2 -17.07 3.43 -13.65
CA ILE A 2 -16.12 2.58 -12.89
C ILE A 2 -14.75 3.26 -12.64
N LEU A 3 -14.17 3.89 -13.66
CA LEU A 3 -12.90 4.64 -13.54
C LEU A 3 -12.99 5.86 -12.60
N LEU A 4 -14.16 6.49 -12.48
CA LEU A 4 -14.37 7.66 -11.62
C LEU A 4 -14.47 7.27 -10.13
N GLU A 5 -15.05 6.10 -9.81
CA GLU A 5 -15.03 5.57 -8.43
C GLU A 5 -13.62 5.15 -8.01
N MET A 6 -12.82 4.59 -8.93
CA MET A 6 -11.41 4.28 -8.67
C MET A 6 -10.53 5.52 -8.47
N TYR A 7 -10.94 6.72 -8.89
CA TYR A 7 -10.17 7.94 -8.64
C TYR A 7 -10.27 8.44 -7.17
N LYS A 8 -11.19 7.89 -6.36
CA LYS A 8 -11.39 8.25 -4.94
C LYS A 8 -10.74 7.26 -3.95
N LEU A 9 -9.68 6.57 -4.35
CA LEU A 9 -9.06 5.44 -3.62
C LEU A 9 -8.16 5.84 -2.42
N ALA A 10 -8.56 6.78 -1.56
CA ALA A 10 -7.87 6.98 -0.29
C ALA A 10 -8.43 6.00 0.76
N GLY A 11 -7.86 4.78 0.85
CA GLY A 11 -8.19 3.79 1.89
C GLY A 11 -7.05 3.64 2.88
N LYS A 12 -7.36 3.62 4.19
CA LYS A 12 -6.35 3.34 5.23
C LYS A 12 -6.29 1.84 5.48
N PHE A 13 -5.09 1.29 5.56
CA PHE A 13 -4.86 -0.10 5.92
C PHE A 13 -3.66 -0.20 6.85
N TYR A 14 -3.65 -1.22 7.70
CA TYR A 14 -2.54 -1.53 8.58
C TYR A 14 -1.67 -2.59 7.93
N PHE A 15 -0.38 -2.28 7.79
CA PHE A 15 0.62 -3.15 7.19
C PHE A 15 1.83 -3.25 8.12
N GLU A 16 2.09 -4.45 8.59
CA GLU A 16 3.19 -4.75 9.52
C GLU A 16 3.86 -6.05 9.08
N ASP A 17 5.19 -6.01 8.91
CA ASP A 17 6.02 -7.15 8.52
C ASP A 17 5.42 -8.02 7.39
N GLY A 18 4.93 -7.35 6.34
CA GLY A 18 4.42 -8.05 5.16
C GLY A 18 2.99 -8.56 5.28
N THR A 19 2.33 -8.40 6.44
CA THR A 19 0.94 -8.81 6.73
C THR A 19 -0.01 -7.62 6.74
N ILE A 20 -1.22 -7.81 6.18
CA ILE A 20 -2.30 -6.83 6.21
C ILE A 20 -3.37 -7.31 7.20
N SER A 21 -3.42 -6.67 8.37
CA SER A 21 -4.33 -7.10 9.45
C SER A 21 -5.69 -6.42 9.39
N GLN A 22 -5.73 -5.13 9.01
CA GLN A 22 -6.93 -4.31 9.05
C GLN A 22 -7.03 -3.38 7.84
N ILE A 23 -8.24 -3.24 7.31
CA ILE A 23 -8.59 -2.32 6.23
C ILE A 23 -9.78 -1.49 6.71
N CYS A 24 -9.69 -0.17 6.58
CA CYS A 24 -10.74 0.77 6.95
C CYS A 24 -11.46 1.27 5.69
N PRO A 25 -12.64 0.71 5.34
CA PRO A 25 -13.46 1.21 4.25
C PRO A 25 -14.11 2.55 4.62
N ASP A 26 -14.46 3.34 3.61
CA ASP A 26 -15.36 4.49 3.77
C ASP A 26 -16.80 3.99 3.95
N GLU A 27 -17.63 4.69 4.73
CA GLU A 27 -19.03 4.31 4.98
C GLU A 27 -19.85 4.22 3.69
N ASN A 28 -19.53 5.04 2.69
CA ASN A 28 -20.23 5.06 1.40
C ASN A 28 -19.51 4.26 0.29
N GLU A 29 -18.47 3.48 0.64
CA GLU A 29 -17.74 2.70 -0.36
C GLU A 29 -18.55 1.47 -0.82
N SER A 30 -18.63 1.30 -2.14
CA SER A 30 -19.26 0.14 -2.73
C SER A 30 -18.46 -1.15 -2.44
N ILE A 31 -19.17 -2.26 -2.18
CA ILE A 31 -18.54 -3.56 -1.84
C ILE A 31 -17.59 -4.02 -2.95
N TRP A 32 -17.93 -3.77 -4.22
CA TRP A 32 -17.07 -4.17 -5.34
C TRP A 32 -15.76 -3.37 -5.36
N ALA A 33 -15.78 -2.07 -5.07
CA ALA A 33 -14.59 -1.24 -5.00
C ALA A 33 -13.69 -1.67 -3.82
N LEU A 34 -14.30 -1.97 -2.67
CA LEU A 34 -13.59 -2.52 -1.52
C LEU A 34 -12.92 -3.86 -1.85
N ASN A 35 -13.58 -4.75 -2.59
CA ASN A 35 -13.01 -6.04 -2.99
C ASN A 35 -11.85 -5.88 -3.99
N ILE A 36 -11.89 -4.88 -4.87
CA ILE A 36 -10.74 -4.53 -5.72
C ILE A 36 -9.57 -4.07 -4.86
N LYS A 37 -9.78 -3.19 -3.88
CA LYS A 37 -8.73 -2.76 -2.94
C LYS A 37 -8.12 -3.95 -2.21
N LYS A 38 -8.94 -4.83 -1.66
CA LYS A 38 -8.50 -6.06 -0.99
C LYS A 38 -7.68 -6.95 -1.93
N GLY A 39 -8.08 -7.09 -3.18
CA GLY A 39 -7.32 -7.84 -4.19
C GLY A 39 -5.95 -7.23 -4.49
N ILE A 40 -5.86 -5.90 -4.60
CA ILE A 40 -4.58 -5.19 -4.77
C ILE A 40 -3.68 -5.42 -3.55
N LEU A 41 -4.22 -5.22 -2.35
CA LEU A 41 -3.52 -5.40 -1.07
C LEU A 41 -2.96 -6.82 -0.92
N SER A 42 -3.77 -7.82 -1.24
CA SER A 42 -3.38 -9.23 -1.07
C SER A 42 -2.33 -9.70 -2.09
N SER A 43 -2.17 -8.99 -3.21
CA SER A 43 -1.17 -9.31 -4.23
C SER A 43 0.27 -9.10 -3.74
N PHE A 44 0.52 -8.08 -2.91
CA PHE A 44 1.84 -7.77 -2.36
C PHE A 44 2.01 -8.21 -0.90
N GLN A 45 0.99 -8.80 -0.26
CA GLN A 45 1.13 -9.45 1.03
C GLN A 45 2.15 -10.61 0.92
N ASN A 46 3.11 -10.65 1.84
CA ASN A 46 4.16 -11.66 1.89
C ASN A 46 4.55 -11.92 3.36
N THR A 47 4.34 -13.14 3.82
CA THR A 47 4.58 -13.55 5.22
C THR A 47 5.82 -14.45 5.37
N MET A 48 6.74 -14.39 4.40
CA MET A 48 7.98 -15.14 4.47
C MET A 48 8.90 -14.57 5.54
N GLU A 49 9.35 -15.42 6.47
CA GLU A 49 10.37 -15.04 7.47
C GLU A 49 11.78 -15.05 6.87
N ARG A 50 12.00 -15.97 5.92
CA ARG A 50 13.29 -16.27 5.31
C ARG A 50 13.13 -16.49 3.81
N PHE A 51 13.94 -15.82 3.00
CA PHE A 51 13.87 -15.90 1.53
C PHE A 51 14.71 -17.03 0.93
N ASP A 52 15.51 -17.74 1.72
CA ASP A 52 16.39 -18.82 1.28
C ASP A 52 15.75 -20.22 1.33
N VAL A 53 14.54 -20.32 1.89
CA VAL A 53 13.82 -21.59 2.05
C VAL A 53 12.37 -21.44 1.58
N ASP A 54 11.91 -22.43 0.82
CA ASP A 54 10.50 -22.49 0.41
C ASP A 54 9.59 -22.61 1.64
N GLN A 55 8.60 -21.73 1.75
CA GLN A 55 7.70 -21.66 2.90
C GLN A 55 6.28 -21.99 2.48
N HIS A 56 5.62 -22.82 3.29
CA HIS A 56 4.21 -23.15 3.13
C HIS A 56 3.47 -22.65 4.36
N THR A 57 2.48 -21.78 4.17
CA THR A 57 1.74 -21.19 5.29
C THR A 57 0.29 -20.92 4.91
N TYR A 58 -0.55 -20.71 5.91
CA TYR A 58 -1.91 -20.22 5.70
C TYR A 58 -1.91 -18.70 5.74
N GLU A 59 -2.61 -18.11 4.77
CA GLU A 59 -2.67 -16.67 4.61
C GLU A 59 -4.12 -16.23 4.40
N ARG A 60 -4.50 -15.12 5.03
CA ARG A 60 -5.80 -14.49 4.82
C ARG A 60 -5.73 -13.51 3.65
N ASP A 61 -6.57 -13.75 2.66
CA ASP A 61 -6.68 -13.03 1.38
C ASP A 61 -8.15 -12.59 1.16
N ILE A 62 -8.44 -11.87 0.06
CA ILE A 62 -9.81 -11.62 -0.42
C ILE A 62 -10.59 -12.92 -0.62
N ASN A 63 -9.90 -14.02 -0.90
CA ASN A 63 -10.47 -15.35 -1.05
C ASN A 63 -10.77 -16.09 0.27
N GLY A 64 -10.40 -15.53 1.43
CA GLY A 64 -10.49 -16.18 2.74
C GLY A 64 -9.13 -16.71 3.21
N ASP A 65 -9.14 -17.73 4.06
CA ASP A 65 -7.93 -18.31 4.65
C ASP A 65 -7.44 -19.47 3.76
N CYS A 66 -6.39 -19.23 2.98
CA CYS A 66 -5.89 -20.12 1.91
C CYS A 66 -4.50 -20.68 2.22
N LEU A 67 -4.19 -21.87 1.71
CA LEU A 67 -2.82 -22.40 1.72
C LEU A 67 -2.01 -21.72 0.61
N VAL A 68 -0.89 -21.13 1.00
CA VAL A 68 0.04 -20.41 0.13
C VAL A 68 1.41 -21.07 0.17
N ARG A 69 2.05 -21.13 -1.00
CA ARG A 69 3.41 -21.61 -1.18
C ARG A 69 4.26 -20.48 -1.72
N TYR A 70 5.36 -20.22 -1.04
CA TYR A 70 6.37 -19.28 -1.46
C TYR A 70 7.61 -20.02 -1.94
N SER A 71 8.15 -19.58 -3.08
CA SER A 71 9.42 -20.06 -3.59
C SER A 71 10.31 -18.92 -4.07
N PHE A 72 11.60 -19.07 -3.83
CA PHE A 72 12.61 -18.17 -4.37
C PHE A 72 12.85 -18.49 -5.85
N LYS A 73 12.89 -17.46 -6.70
CA LYS A 73 13.08 -17.65 -8.15
C LYS A 73 14.48 -17.26 -8.60
N GLU A 74 14.84 -15.99 -8.44
CA GLU A 74 16.11 -15.45 -8.94
C GLU A 74 16.48 -14.13 -8.23
N VAL A 75 17.77 -13.77 -8.29
CA VAL A 75 18.26 -12.44 -7.93
C VAL A 75 18.72 -11.74 -9.21
N ASN A 76 18.27 -10.50 -9.42
CA ASN A 76 18.77 -9.63 -10.47
C ASN A 76 19.35 -8.36 -9.85
N GLY A 77 20.68 -8.30 -9.71
CA GLY A 77 21.37 -7.23 -9.00
C GLY A 77 20.99 -7.20 -7.52
N THR A 78 20.34 -6.11 -7.08
CA THR A 78 19.80 -5.97 -5.71
C THR A 78 18.34 -6.43 -5.58
N THR A 79 17.69 -6.77 -6.70
CA THR A 79 16.26 -7.11 -6.73
C THR A 79 16.07 -8.63 -6.57
N LEU A 80 15.28 -9.02 -5.58
CA LEU A 80 14.90 -10.40 -5.28
C LEU A 80 13.56 -10.71 -5.96
N ALA A 81 13.49 -11.82 -6.69
CA ALA A 81 12.26 -12.32 -7.30
C ALA A 81 11.70 -13.51 -6.52
N LEU A 82 10.50 -13.35 -6.00
CA LEU A 82 9.76 -14.36 -5.24
C LEU A 82 8.51 -14.77 -6.00
N VAL A 83 8.14 -16.04 -5.89
CA VAL A 83 6.90 -16.58 -6.46
C VAL A 83 6.00 -17.04 -5.32
N LYS A 84 4.79 -16.50 -5.30
CA LYS A 84 3.71 -16.85 -4.38
C LYS A 84 2.64 -17.61 -5.17
N SER A 85 2.35 -18.84 -4.79
CA SER A 85 1.32 -19.68 -5.40
C SER A 85 0.23 -20.02 -4.38
N THR A 86 -1.01 -19.67 -4.69
CA THR A 86 -2.19 -19.92 -3.83
C THR A 86 -3.09 -20.95 -4.49
N GLU A 87 -3.43 -22.00 -3.73
CA GLU A 87 -4.37 -23.02 -4.14
C GLU A 87 -5.79 -22.66 -3.68
N LEU A 88 -6.66 -22.21 -4.60
CA LEU A 88 -7.99 -21.69 -4.21
C LEU A 88 -8.93 -22.79 -3.69
N SER A 89 -8.66 -24.05 -4.02
CA SER A 89 -9.37 -25.22 -3.50
C SER A 89 -9.16 -25.46 -2.00
N SER A 90 -8.08 -24.90 -1.43
CA SER A 90 -7.75 -25.03 -0.02
C SER A 90 -8.37 -23.95 0.87
N CYS A 91 -8.92 -22.89 0.26
CA CYS A 91 -9.42 -21.72 0.99
C CYS A 91 -10.65 -22.05 1.84
N THR A 92 -10.62 -21.60 3.08
CA THR A 92 -11.74 -21.68 4.03
C THR A 92 -12.27 -20.27 4.36
N ASN A 93 -13.45 -20.16 4.98
CA ASN A 93 -14.07 -18.87 5.33
C ASN A 93 -14.28 -17.92 4.14
N ARG A 94 -14.66 -18.45 2.96
CA ARG A 94 -15.07 -17.60 1.83
C ARG A 94 -16.32 -16.80 2.19
N HIS A 95 -16.28 -15.48 1.97
CA HIS A 95 -17.50 -14.68 1.93
C HIS A 95 -18.44 -15.27 0.86
N GLN A 96 -19.72 -15.43 1.22
CA GLN A 96 -20.71 -16.10 0.39
C GLN A 96 -20.77 -15.46 -1.01
N LEU A 97 -20.52 -16.26 -2.04
CA LEU A 97 -20.76 -15.84 -3.42
C LEU A 97 -22.27 -15.63 -3.58
N TYR A 98 -22.70 -14.38 -3.78
CA TYR A 98 -24.02 -14.09 -4.34
C TYR A 98 -24.04 -14.58 -5.79
N SER A 99 -24.37 -15.85 -5.96
CA SER A 99 -24.58 -16.45 -7.27
C SER A 99 -26.03 -16.19 -7.70
N ILE A 100 -26.22 -15.75 -8.94
CA ILE A 100 -27.54 -15.64 -9.60
C ILE A 100 -28.20 -17.03 -9.71
N ILE A 101 -27.38 -18.09 -9.64
CA ILE A 101 -27.82 -19.48 -9.52
C ILE A 101 -27.91 -19.81 -8.02
N PRO A 102 -29.09 -20.16 -7.48
CA PRO A 102 -29.23 -20.50 -6.07
C PRO A 102 -28.54 -21.83 -5.81
N LEU A 103 -27.29 -21.76 -5.34
CA LEU A 103 -26.59 -22.92 -4.81
C LEU A 103 -26.72 -22.87 -3.29
N THR A 104 -27.21 -23.96 -2.71
CA THR A 104 -27.29 -24.16 -1.27
C THR A 104 -25.91 -23.93 -0.65
N PRO A 105 -25.80 -23.20 0.47
CA PRO A 105 -24.54 -23.05 1.19
C PRO A 105 -24.09 -24.42 1.69
N TYR A 106 -23.20 -25.06 0.94
CA TYR A 106 -22.73 -26.41 1.22
C TYR A 106 -21.66 -26.35 2.31
N VAL A 107 -22.05 -26.63 3.55
CA VAL A 107 -21.11 -26.93 4.63
C VAL A 107 -20.54 -28.32 4.38
N PHE A 108 -19.26 -28.37 4.01
CA PHE A 108 -18.56 -29.57 3.56
C PHE A 108 -18.45 -30.62 4.68
N GLN A 109 -19.25 -31.68 4.61
CA GLN A 109 -19.03 -32.89 5.41
C GLN A 109 -17.81 -33.64 4.86
N LYS A 110 -16.81 -33.90 5.72
CA LYS A 110 -15.44 -34.34 5.36
C LYS A 110 -15.31 -35.68 4.61
N LYS A 111 -16.38 -36.46 4.38
CA LYS A 111 -16.23 -37.91 4.16
C LYS A 111 -16.42 -38.42 2.72
N TYR A 112 -17.22 -37.79 1.84
CA TYR A 112 -17.44 -38.35 0.50
C TYR A 112 -17.62 -37.26 -0.59
N TYR A 113 -16.73 -37.31 -1.59
CA TYR A 113 -16.72 -36.57 -2.88
C TYR A 113 -16.33 -35.07 -2.88
N LYS A 114 -15.02 -34.81 -2.78
CA LYS A 114 -14.35 -33.54 -3.15
C LYS A 114 -14.19 -33.36 -4.66
N TRP A 115 -15.26 -33.43 -5.45
CA TRP A 115 -15.14 -33.11 -6.88
C TRP A 115 -15.88 -31.83 -7.21
N THR A 116 -15.11 -30.75 -7.34
CA THR A 116 -15.54 -29.53 -8.00
C THR A 116 -14.98 -29.58 -9.42
N PRO A 117 -15.80 -29.35 -10.47
CA PRO A 117 -15.29 -29.27 -11.84
C PRO A 117 -14.38 -28.05 -12.06
N MET A 118 -14.33 -27.11 -11.12
CA MET A 118 -13.52 -25.91 -11.21
C MET A 118 -12.21 -26.07 -10.44
N ASN A 119 -11.09 -26.03 -11.16
CA ASN A 119 -9.75 -25.92 -10.58
C ASN A 119 -9.27 -24.48 -10.71
N SER A 120 -8.84 -23.87 -9.60
CA SER A 120 -8.43 -22.46 -9.61
C SER A 120 -7.11 -22.27 -8.87
N THR A 121 -6.21 -21.52 -9.46
CA THR A 121 -4.85 -21.28 -8.97
C THR A 121 -4.47 -19.83 -9.21
N VAL A 122 -3.85 -19.20 -8.23
CA VAL A 122 -3.29 -17.84 -8.34
C VAL A 122 -1.78 -17.93 -8.18
N SER A 123 -1.05 -17.32 -9.11
CA SER A 123 0.42 -17.26 -9.08
C SER A 123 0.87 -15.81 -9.23
N CYS A 124 1.58 -15.30 -8.21
CA CYS A 124 2.11 -13.95 -8.17
C CYS A 124 3.65 -13.97 -8.16
N THR A 125 4.27 -13.19 -9.04
CA THR A 125 5.70 -12.90 -9.00
C THR A 125 5.92 -11.53 -8.38
N GLN A 126 6.65 -11.47 -7.27
CA GLN A 126 6.96 -10.27 -6.52
C GLN A 126 8.45 -9.93 -6.70
N LEU A 127 8.74 -8.72 -7.17
CA LEU A 127 10.11 -8.17 -7.26
C LEU A 127 10.33 -7.19 -6.12
N ILE A 128 11.27 -7.49 -5.24
CA ILE A 128 11.55 -6.73 -4.02
C ILE A 128 12.98 -6.22 -4.06
N ASP A 129 13.18 -4.93 -3.80
CA ASP A 129 14.49 -4.29 -3.71
C ASP A 129 14.56 -3.47 -2.43
N HIS A 130 15.55 -3.71 -1.58
CA HIS A 130 15.70 -3.03 -0.27
C HIS A 130 14.40 -3.00 0.57
N LYS A 131 13.67 -4.12 0.62
CA LYS A 131 12.36 -4.27 1.30
C LYS A 131 11.19 -3.49 0.66
N ILE A 132 11.37 -2.90 -0.52
CA ILE A 132 10.33 -2.19 -1.25
C ILE A 132 9.93 -3.01 -2.49
N TYR A 133 8.64 -3.17 -2.73
CA TYR A 133 8.13 -3.84 -3.93
C TYR A 133 8.34 -2.95 -5.17
N LYS A 134 9.20 -3.39 -6.09
CA LYS A 134 9.39 -2.76 -7.41
C LYS A 134 8.24 -3.10 -8.35
N SER A 135 7.84 -4.37 -8.38
CA SER A 135 6.68 -4.79 -9.16
C SER A 135 6.08 -6.07 -8.65
N VAL A 136 4.77 -6.20 -8.79
CA VAL A 136 4.03 -7.42 -8.48
C VAL A 136 3.19 -7.77 -9.70
N SER A 137 3.35 -8.99 -10.20
CA SER A 137 2.60 -9.50 -11.36
C SER A 137 1.89 -10.79 -10.98
N CYS A 138 0.56 -10.77 -11.00
CA CYS A 138 -0.25 -11.93 -10.65
C CYS A 138 -1.02 -12.46 -11.86
N GLU A 139 -1.14 -13.77 -11.93
CA GLU A 139 -1.95 -14.51 -12.89
C GLU A 139 -2.88 -15.46 -12.14
N GLU A 140 -4.17 -15.21 -12.25
CA GLU A 140 -5.24 -16.05 -11.72
C GLU A 140 -5.84 -16.87 -12.85
N GLN A 141 -5.90 -18.19 -12.68
CA GLN A 141 -6.43 -19.11 -13.66
C GLN A 141 -7.58 -19.92 -13.06
N HIS A 142 -8.73 -19.90 -13.70
CA HIS A 142 -9.86 -20.77 -13.43
C HIS A 142 -10.05 -21.73 -14.61
N MET A 143 -9.94 -23.03 -14.35
CA MET A 143 -10.09 -24.09 -15.34
C MET A 143 -11.31 -24.94 -15.00
N LEU A 144 -12.27 -24.98 -15.90
CA LEU A 144 -13.44 -25.85 -15.78
C LEU A 144 -13.15 -27.21 -16.43
N ARG A 145 -12.89 -28.23 -15.62
CA ARG A 145 -12.72 -29.63 -16.01
C ARG A 145 -14.03 -30.39 -15.84
N LEU A 146 -14.78 -30.53 -16.92
CA LEU A 146 -16.02 -31.31 -16.93
C LEU A 146 -15.77 -32.83 -16.99
N LEU A 147 -14.63 -33.26 -17.57
CA LEU A 147 -14.23 -34.65 -17.73
C LEU A 147 -12.72 -34.81 -17.41
N ARG A 148 -12.31 -35.95 -16.81
CA ARG A 148 -10.91 -36.18 -16.39
C ARG A 148 -9.87 -36.14 -17.54
N ASN A 149 -10.28 -36.45 -18.77
CA ASN A 149 -9.37 -36.67 -19.91
C ASN A 149 -9.50 -35.63 -21.05
N GLN A 150 -10.10 -34.47 -20.81
CA GLN A 150 -10.15 -33.41 -21.84
C GLN A 150 -8.94 -32.47 -21.76
N SER A 151 -8.19 -32.38 -22.86
CA SER A 151 -7.10 -31.41 -23.05
C SER A 151 -7.62 -29.97 -23.19
N ASN A 152 -8.83 -29.79 -23.70
CA ASN A 152 -9.42 -28.48 -24.01
C ASN A 152 -10.46 -28.08 -22.94
N SER A 153 -10.01 -27.94 -21.70
CA SER A 153 -10.86 -27.41 -20.63
C SER A 153 -11.04 -25.89 -20.80
N PRO A 154 -12.28 -25.35 -20.75
CA PRO A 154 -12.49 -23.91 -20.70
C PRO A 154 -11.68 -23.28 -19.58
N LYS A 155 -10.90 -22.25 -19.92
CA LYS A 155 -10.04 -21.54 -18.98
C LYS A 155 -10.29 -20.03 -19.03
N THR A 156 -10.42 -19.43 -17.86
CA THR A 156 -10.43 -17.98 -17.66
C THR A 156 -9.11 -17.60 -17.02
N ILE A 157 -8.44 -16.59 -17.57
CA ILE A 157 -7.17 -16.09 -17.05
C ILE A 157 -7.34 -14.60 -16.78
N SER A 158 -7.07 -14.19 -15.55
CA SER A 158 -7.01 -12.79 -15.12
C SER A 158 -5.58 -12.42 -14.79
N LYS A 159 -5.12 -11.25 -15.25
CA LYS A 159 -3.76 -10.77 -15.03
C LYS A 159 -3.79 -9.39 -14.40
N SER A 160 -3.00 -9.20 -13.36
CA SER A 160 -2.80 -7.90 -12.72
C SER A 160 -1.32 -7.59 -12.58
N LYS A 161 -0.97 -6.31 -12.75
CA LYS A 161 0.41 -5.85 -12.64
C LYS A 161 0.46 -4.52 -11.91
N LEU A 162 1.26 -4.48 -10.85
CA LEU A 162 1.60 -3.30 -10.07
C LEU A 162 3.07 -2.97 -10.30
N THR A 163 3.39 -1.71 -10.53
CA THR A 163 4.76 -1.24 -10.75
C THR A 163 4.99 0.04 -9.96
N LEU A 164 6.09 0.08 -9.19
CA LEU A 164 6.55 1.28 -8.54
C LEU A 164 7.05 2.26 -9.61
N VAL A 165 6.42 3.44 -9.69
CA VAL A 165 6.77 4.47 -10.69
C VAL A 165 7.83 5.42 -10.12
N VAL A 166 7.57 6.00 -8.95
CA VAL A 166 8.48 6.93 -8.26
C VAL A 166 8.27 6.78 -6.75
N GLU A 167 9.36 6.75 -5.99
CA GLU A 167 9.33 6.95 -4.54
C GLU A 167 9.36 8.47 -4.27
N LYS A 168 8.26 9.00 -3.74
CA LYS A 168 8.21 10.39 -3.25
C LYS A 168 8.38 10.35 -1.74
N VAL A 169 9.39 11.05 -1.23
CA VAL A 169 9.51 11.29 0.21
C VAL A 169 8.49 12.37 0.57
N GLU A 170 7.24 11.94 0.77
CA GLU A 170 6.19 12.83 1.24
C GLU A 170 6.36 13.02 2.76
N PHE A 171 6.30 14.26 3.22
CA PHE A 171 6.47 14.58 4.64
C PHE A 171 5.29 14.03 5.45
N GLN A 172 5.50 12.93 6.17
CA GLN A 172 4.56 12.39 7.15
C GLN A 172 5.16 12.58 8.55
N PRO A 173 4.75 13.61 9.32
CA PRO A 173 5.23 13.78 10.68
C PRO A 173 4.74 12.61 11.53
N MET A 174 5.66 11.93 12.23
CA MET A 174 5.39 10.78 13.10
C MET A 174 4.35 11.08 14.20
N TYR A 175 4.18 12.37 14.53
CA TYR A 175 3.14 12.88 15.43
C TYR A 175 2.45 14.12 14.83
N PRO A 176 1.40 13.93 14.03
CA PRO A 176 0.69 15.04 13.38
C PRO A 176 0.16 16.08 14.37
N ASP A 177 -0.32 15.64 15.53
CA ASP A 177 -0.88 16.55 16.55
C ASP A 177 0.17 17.45 17.18
N VAL A 178 1.36 16.90 17.48
CA VAL A 178 2.49 17.68 18.03
C VAL A 178 3.00 18.67 16.99
N PHE A 179 3.06 18.25 15.72
CA PHE A 179 3.47 19.10 14.63
C PHE A 179 2.47 20.22 14.34
N ASN A 180 1.16 19.93 14.38
CA ASN A 180 0.12 20.95 14.28
C ASN A 180 0.20 21.93 15.45
N LYS A 181 0.40 21.44 16.68
CA LYS A 181 0.59 22.31 17.85
C LYS A 181 1.79 23.24 17.68
N LEU A 182 2.90 22.75 17.14
CA LEU A 182 4.05 23.59 16.78
C LEU A 182 3.65 24.68 15.78
N ILE A 183 3.00 24.33 14.67
CA ILE A 183 2.56 25.29 13.64
C ILE A 183 1.65 26.37 14.24
N HIS A 184 0.67 25.96 15.04
CA HIS A 184 -0.28 26.87 15.68
C HIS A 184 0.40 27.81 16.67
N THR A 185 1.36 27.33 17.46
CA THR A 185 2.10 28.16 18.41
C THR A 185 3.06 29.10 17.70
N ALA A 186 3.67 28.63 16.61
CA ALA A 186 4.64 29.38 15.83
C ALA A 186 4.03 30.56 15.04
N ARG A 187 2.69 30.56 14.84
CA ARG A 187 1.95 31.66 14.20
C ARG A 187 2.08 32.98 14.94
N ASP A 188 2.18 32.93 16.25
CA ASP A 188 2.22 34.13 17.10
C ASP A 188 3.65 34.61 17.37
N LEU A 189 4.67 33.93 16.83
CA LEU A 189 6.07 34.30 17.02
C LEU A 189 6.45 35.54 16.21
N THR A 190 7.27 36.39 16.83
CA THR A 190 7.90 37.53 16.16
C THR A 190 9.00 37.07 15.19
N GLU A 191 9.38 37.94 14.24
CA GLU A 191 10.44 37.63 13.27
C GLU A 191 11.76 37.23 13.97
N GLN A 192 12.12 37.92 15.06
CA GLN A 192 13.33 37.64 15.84
C GLN A 192 13.24 36.28 16.53
N ALA A 193 12.11 35.97 17.16
CA ALA A 193 11.89 34.70 17.85
C ALA A 193 11.89 33.52 16.86
N MET A 194 11.25 33.67 15.69
CA MET A 194 11.24 32.65 14.65
C MET A 194 12.64 32.37 14.08
N THR A 195 13.41 33.44 13.83
CA THR A 195 14.79 33.30 13.32
C THR A 195 15.69 32.61 14.35
N LYS A 196 15.54 32.97 15.62
CA LYS A 196 16.25 32.32 16.73
C LYS A 196 15.88 30.84 16.83
N LEU A 197 14.58 30.53 16.83
CA LEU A 197 14.06 29.17 16.85
C LEU A 197 14.60 28.34 15.67
N TYR A 198 14.61 28.90 14.46
CA TYR A 198 15.15 28.21 13.29
C TYR A 198 16.65 27.90 13.45
N LYS A 199 17.45 28.85 13.94
CA LYS A 199 18.88 28.66 14.16
C LYS A 199 19.15 27.56 15.20
N GLU A 200 18.53 27.68 16.37
CA GLU A 200 18.69 26.75 17.51
C GLU A 200 18.05 25.38 17.27
N SER A 201 17.10 25.26 16.34
CA SER A 201 16.45 23.97 16.03
C SER A 201 17.43 22.89 15.59
N GLY A 202 18.58 23.26 15.01
CA GLY A 202 19.64 22.31 14.65
C GLY A 202 20.41 21.78 15.85
N ASP A 203 20.49 22.57 16.93
CA ASP A 203 21.25 22.24 18.14
C ASP A 203 20.42 21.38 19.10
N ILE A 204 19.09 21.54 19.09
CA ILE A 204 18.16 20.75 19.94
C ILE A 204 18.11 19.29 19.49
N CYS A 205 18.05 19.03 18.19
CA CYS A 205 18.11 17.68 17.64
C CYS A 205 18.55 17.66 16.17
N PHE A 206 19.17 16.55 15.75
CA PHE A 206 19.70 16.40 14.39
C PHE A 206 18.63 16.55 13.29
N THR A 207 17.36 16.24 13.60
CA THR A 207 16.22 16.42 12.67
C THR A 207 15.47 17.73 12.87
N GLY A 208 15.79 18.53 13.89
CA GLY A 208 14.99 19.69 14.28
C GLY A 208 14.90 20.73 13.16
N ARG A 209 16.03 20.99 12.48
CA ARG A 209 16.04 21.89 11.31
C ARG A 209 15.23 21.35 10.14
N LYS A 210 15.15 20.02 9.95
CA LYS A 210 14.28 19.40 8.94
C LYS A 210 12.82 19.65 9.26
N HIS A 211 12.40 19.39 10.51
CA HIS A 211 11.04 19.65 10.97
C HIS A 211 10.63 21.12 10.85
N MET A 212 11.54 22.05 11.16
CA MET A 212 11.29 23.48 10.95
C MET A 212 11.07 23.81 9.48
N LYS A 213 11.96 23.34 8.58
CA LYS A 213 11.82 23.55 7.12
C LYS A 213 10.48 23.03 6.59
N ASP A 214 10.02 21.89 7.11
CA ASP A 214 8.76 21.29 6.68
C ASP A 214 7.55 22.03 7.29
N ALA A 215 7.69 22.69 8.45
CA ALA A 215 6.62 23.45 9.10
C ALA A 215 6.41 24.87 8.52
N LEU A 216 7.49 25.53 8.09
CA LEU A 216 7.48 26.95 7.68
C LEU A 216 6.33 27.33 6.72
N PRO A 217 6.05 26.59 5.62
CA PRO A 217 4.96 26.94 4.72
C PRO A 217 3.59 27.00 5.41
N PHE A 218 3.36 26.16 6.43
CA PHE A 218 2.07 26.02 7.09
C PHE A 218 1.83 27.02 8.24
N ILE A 219 2.89 27.69 8.72
CA ILE A 219 2.81 28.72 9.77
C ILE A 219 2.01 29.92 9.26
N ARG A 220 2.21 30.36 8.01
CA ARG A 220 1.41 31.44 7.38
C ARG A 220 1.47 32.79 8.13
N ASN A 221 2.66 33.22 8.54
CA ASN A 221 2.89 34.56 9.07
C ASN A 221 4.13 35.20 8.43
N ARG A 222 4.31 36.52 8.64
CA ARG A 222 5.43 37.30 8.09
C ARG A 222 6.80 36.82 8.58
N ALA A 223 6.87 36.34 9.82
CA ALA A 223 8.08 35.77 10.40
C ALA A 223 8.55 34.52 9.64
N SER A 224 7.61 33.62 9.32
CA SER A 224 7.90 32.41 8.55
C SER A 224 8.36 32.72 7.13
N THR A 225 7.67 33.63 6.42
CA THR A 225 8.06 33.98 5.04
C THR A 225 9.44 34.63 4.97
N LYS A 226 9.82 35.42 5.98
CA LYS A 226 11.18 35.96 6.11
C LYS A 226 12.22 34.84 6.24
N VAL A 227 12.02 33.90 7.17
CA VAL A 227 12.93 32.76 7.35
C VAL A 227 12.98 31.89 6.08
N MET A 228 11.84 31.64 5.43
CA MET A 228 11.81 30.93 4.14
C MET A 228 12.65 31.65 3.07
N THR A 229 12.57 32.97 3.00
CA THR A 229 13.35 33.79 2.06
C THR A 229 14.85 33.69 2.36
N ASP A 230 15.24 33.83 3.63
CA ASP A 230 16.64 33.72 4.07
C ASP A 230 17.22 32.33 3.76
N VAL A 231 16.43 31.27 3.95
CA VAL A 231 16.81 29.87 3.68
C VAL A 231 16.94 29.61 2.18
N ILE A 232 16.11 30.24 1.35
CA ILE A 232 16.22 30.16 -0.11
C ILE A 232 17.49 30.87 -0.59
N LEU A 233 17.74 32.09 -0.10
CA LEU A 233 18.89 32.90 -0.49
C LEU A 233 20.23 32.29 -0.06
N SER A 234 20.27 31.63 1.10
CA SER A 234 21.45 30.92 1.61
C SER A 234 21.71 29.57 0.92
N GLN A 235 20.88 29.15 -0.04
CA GLN A 235 20.97 27.86 -0.74
C GLN A 235 20.94 26.63 0.20
N GLU A 236 20.33 26.75 1.38
CA GLU A 236 20.21 25.67 2.37
C GLU A 236 19.20 24.56 1.98
N ILE A 237 18.49 24.71 0.86
CA ILE A 237 17.44 23.79 0.40
C ILE A 237 17.56 23.48 -1.10
N SER A 238 17.12 22.28 -1.49
CA SER A 238 17.09 21.82 -2.89
C SER A 238 16.02 22.53 -3.73
N GLU A 239 16.20 22.54 -5.05
CA GLU A 239 15.22 23.07 -6.01
C GLU A 239 13.83 22.44 -5.83
N GLN A 240 13.78 21.13 -5.60
CA GLN A 240 12.53 20.42 -5.40
C GLN A 240 11.76 20.95 -4.19
N ARG A 241 12.46 21.14 -3.05
CA ARG A 241 11.84 21.66 -1.83
C ARG A 241 11.38 23.11 -2.00
N ARG A 242 12.07 23.92 -2.81
CA ARG A 242 11.60 25.27 -3.18
C ARG A 242 10.27 25.22 -3.92
N GLN A 243 10.17 24.35 -4.92
CA GLN A 243 8.95 24.19 -5.70
C GLN A 243 7.79 23.70 -4.83
N ASP A 244 8.05 22.77 -3.91
CA ASP A 244 7.04 22.27 -2.97
C ASP A 244 6.53 23.39 -2.06
N TRP A 245 7.41 24.25 -1.54
CA TRP A 245 7.01 25.41 -0.74
C TRP A 245 6.12 26.38 -1.53
N LEU A 246 6.52 26.72 -2.77
CA LEU A 246 5.73 27.60 -3.63
C LEU A 246 4.36 27.01 -3.97
N LEU A 247 4.32 25.70 -4.23
CA LEU A 247 3.08 24.97 -4.49
C LEU A 247 2.15 25.01 -3.27
N ILE A 248 2.67 24.70 -2.07
CA ILE A 248 1.88 24.75 -0.82
C ILE A 248 1.32 26.15 -0.60
N MET A 249 2.13 27.20 -0.81
CA MET A 249 1.69 28.58 -0.65
C MET A 249 0.61 29.01 -1.65
N ALA A 250 0.62 28.45 -2.86
CA ALA A 250 -0.39 28.74 -3.88
C ALA A 250 -1.81 28.29 -3.49
N PHE A 251 -1.93 27.31 -2.57
CA PHE A 251 -3.22 26.80 -2.09
C PHE A 251 -3.79 27.56 -0.89
N PHE A 252 -3.09 28.58 -0.36
CA PHE A 252 -3.61 29.35 0.75
C PHE A 252 -4.67 30.37 0.29
N PRO A 253 -5.81 30.47 0.99
CA PRO A 253 -6.81 31.48 0.68
C PRO A 253 -6.22 32.87 0.87
N ARG A 254 -6.54 33.76 -0.09
CA ARG A 254 -6.13 35.17 -0.13
C ARG A 254 -6.87 35.99 0.92
#